data_AF-A0A9Q0PNQ6-F1
#
_entry.id   AF-A0A9Q0PNQ6-F1
#
_cell.length_a   1.000
_cell.length_b   1.000
_cell.length_c   1.000
_cell.angle_alpha   90.00
_cell.angle_beta   90.00
_cell.angle_gamma   90.00
#
_symmetry.space_group_name_H-M   'P 1'
#
loop_
_entity.id
_entity.type
_entity.pdbx_description
1 polymer ?
#
loop_
_entity_poly.entity_id
_entity_poly.type
_entity_poly.pdbx_seq_one_letter_code
_entity_poly.pdbx_strand_id
1 'polypeptide(L)'
;MGIYLSSPKTEKFSDDGGNGRLRYGLSSMQGWRATMEDAHAAITDLDATTSFFGVYDGHGGKVVAKFCSKFLHQQVLKNEAYAAGDIGTSVQKAFFRMDERIRGPRGWRELEAL
;
A
#
# COMPACT_ATOMS: atom_id res chain seq x y z
N MET A 1 -26.96 -3.39 13.10
CA MET A 1 -25.63 -4.03 13.23
C MET A 1 -24.58 -2.93 13.01
N GLY A 2 -23.77 -2.62 14.03
CA GLY A 2 -22.79 -1.53 13.96
C GLY A 2 -21.51 -1.90 13.21
N ILE A 3 -20.45 -1.12 13.38
CA ILE A 3 -19.13 -1.34 12.77
C ILE A 3 -18.40 -2.63 13.24
N TYR A 4 -18.96 -3.34 14.22
CA TYR A 4 -18.39 -4.53 14.83
C TYR A 4 -19.22 -5.79 14.53
N LEU A 5 -18.53 -6.90 14.35
CA LEU A 5 -19.08 -8.25 14.27
C LEU A 5 -19.41 -8.81 15.65
N SER A 6 -20.26 -9.84 15.71
CA SER A 6 -20.58 -10.58 16.95
C SER A 6 -19.41 -11.43 17.46
N SER A 7 -18.49 -11.81 16.58
CA SER A 7 -17.25 -12.52 16.89
C SER A 7 -16.14 -12.08 15.92
N PRO A 8 -14.86 -12.11 16.33
CA PRO A 8 -13.79 -11.67 15.46
C PRO A 8 -13.53 -12.70 14.34
N LYS A 9 -13.20 -12.20 13.15
CA LYS A 9 -12.57 -13.03 12.12
C LYS A 9 -11.09 -13.16 12.43
N THR A 10 -10.68 -14.36 12.84
CA THR A 10 -9.31 -14.64 13.29
C THR A 10 -8.41 -15.24 12.22
N GLU A 11 -8.94 -15.47 11.02
CA GLU A 11 -8.16 -15.93 9.86
C GLU A 11 -6.98 -14.99 9.59
N LYS A 12 -5.81 -15.59 9.37
CA LYS A 12 -4.56 -14.88 9.07
C LYS A 12 -4.27 -14.99 7.58
N PHE A 13 -4.06 -13.85 6.95
CA PHE A 13 -3.49 -13.78 5.61
C PHE A 13 -2.02 -13.44 5.78
N SER A 14 -1.19 -14.48 5.79
CA SER A 14 0.26 -14.37 5.94
C SER A 14 0.95 -14.57 4.60
N ASP A 15 2.03 -13.84 4.40
CA ASP A 15 2.92 -13.99 3.25
C ASP A 15 4.36 -13.77 3.71
N ASP A 16 5.31 -14.35 2.99
CA ASP A 16 6.72 -14.23 3.29
C ASP A 16 7.55 -14.31 2.00
N GLY A 17 8.78 -13.84 2.08
CA GLY A 17 9.67 -13.86 0.92
C GLY A 17 10.99 -13.18 1.17
N GLY A 18 11.69 -12.87 0.09
CA GLY A 18 12.99 -12.24 0.18
C GLY A 18 13.74 -12.28 -1.14
N ASN A 19 14.96 -11.76 -1.11
CA ASN A 19 15.94 -11.83 -2.19
C ASN A 19 17.32 -12.13 -1.60
N GLY A 20 18.39 -11.98 -2.38
CA GLY A 20 19.75 -12.19 -1.90
C GLY A 20 20.22 -11.24 -0.79
N ARG A 21 19.45 -10.19 -0.48
CA ARG A 21 19.82 -9.13 0.48
C ARG A 21 18.99 -9.16 1.76
N LEU A 22 17.73 -9.56 1.68
CA LEU A 22 16.82 -9.54 2.82
C LEU A 22 15.79 -10.68 2.78
N ARG A 23 15.13 -10.90 3.91
CA ARG A 23 13.91 -11.71 4.05
C ARG A 23 12.85 -10.89 4.76
N TYR A 24 11.59 -11.15 4.47
CA TYR A 24 10.44 -10.53 5.11
C TYR A 24 9.36 -11.56 5.43
N GLY A 25 8.49 -11.19 6.36
CA GLY A 25 7.22 -11.87 6.63
C GLY A 25 6.18 -10.85 7.03
N LEU A 26 4.93 -11.11 6.68
CA LEU A 26 3.78 -10.27 7.02
C LEU A 26 2.57 -11.14 7.37
N SER A 27 1.63 -10.56 8.12
CA SER A 27 0.34 -11.18 8.39
C SER A 27 -0.70 -10.09 8.62
N SER A 28 -1.91 -10.30 8.11
CA SER A 28 -3.05 -9.42 8.33
C SER A 28 -4.27 -10.21 8.83
N MET A 29 -5.14 -9.54 9.59
CA MET A 29 -6.35 -10.13 10.18
C MET A 29 -7.43 -9.06 10.35
N GLN A 30 -8.66 -9.36 9.94
CA GLN A 30 -9.79 -8.42 10.05
C GLN A 30 -10.24 -8.18 11.51
N GLY A 31 -10.20 -9.22 12.35
CA GLY A 31 -10.63 -9.11 13.74
C GLY A 31 -12.12 -8.75 13.85
N TRP A 32 -12.44 -7.78 14.70
CA TRP A 32 -13.82 -7.43 15.06
C TRP A 32 -14.53 -6.51 14.06
N ARG A 33 -13.80 -5.87 13.14
CA ARG A 33 -14.39 -4.94 12.17
C ARG A 33 -15.27 -5.69 11.18
N ALA A 34 -16.34 -5.05 10.70
CA ALA A 34 -17.21 -5.63 9.68
C ALA A 34 -16.48 -5.85 8.33
N THR A 35 -15.57 -4.94 7.97
CA THR A 35 -14.76 -4.95 6.74
C THR A 35 -13.27 -4.97 7.07
N MET A 36 -12.47 -5.60 6.19
CA MET A 36 -11.02 -5.44 6.17
C MET A 36 -10.68 -4.26 5.25
N GLU A 37 -10.14 -3.19 5.81
CA GLU A 37 -9.81 -1.97 5.07
C GLU A 37 -8.31 -1.79 4.85
N ASP A 38 -7.46 -2.52 5.59
CA ASP A 38 -6.02 -2.44 5.42
C ASP A 38 -5.57 -3.08 4.10
N ALA A 39 -4.44 -2.58 3.61
CA ALA A 39 -3.66 -3.17 2.54
C ALA A 39 -2.16 -3.12 2.88
N HIS A 40 -1.34 -3.84 2.13
CA HIS A 40 0.11 -3.81 2.28
C HIS A 40 0.80 -3.95 0.93
N ALA A 41 2.06 -3.53 0.86
CA ALA A 41 2.96 -3.76 -0.26
C ALA A 41 4.27 -4.33 0.28
N ALA A 42 4.76 -5.41 -0.33
CA ALA A 42 6.05 -6.02 -0.05
C ALA A 42 6.79 -6.24 -1.37
N ILE A 43 7.66 -5.30 -1.72
CA ILE A 43 8.39 -5.27 -3.00
C ILE A 43 9.88 -5.45 -2.69
N THR A 44 10.39 -6.66 -2.84
CA THR A 44 11.80 -6.99 -2.54
C THR A 44 12.77 -6.34 -3.53
N ASP A 45 12.34 -6.15 -4.78
CA ASP A 45 13.17 -5.62 -5.85
C ASP A 45 12.42 -4.45 -6.52
N LEU A 46 12.40 -3.31 -5.82
CA LEU A 46 11.87 -2.06 -6.37
C LEU A 46 12.78 -1.56 -7.50
N ASP A 47 14.09 -1.65 -7.27
CA ASP A 47 15.15 -1.44 -8.25
C ASP A 47 16.36 -2.35 -7.94
N ALA A 48 17.50 -2.06 -8.59
CA ALA A 48 18.72 -2.83 -8.44
C ALA A 48 19.30 -2.86 -7.02
N THR A 49 18.93 -1.96 -6.11
CA THR A 49 19.50 -1.83 -4.75
C THR A 49 18.47 -1.67 -3.63
N THR A 50 17.20 -1.48 -3.97
CA THR A 50 16.19 -0.98 -3.04
C THR A 50 15.00 -1.93 -2.94
N SER A 51 14.49 -2.08 -1.73
CA SER A 51 13.25 -2.79 -1.41
C SER A 51 12.25 -1.82 -0.79
N PHE A 52 10.96 -2.04 -1.02
CA PHE A 52 9.89 -1.19 -0.50
C PHE A 52 8.86 -2.02 0.27
N PHE A 53 8.52 -1.55 1.46
CA PHE A 53 7.47 -2.13 2.29
C PHE A 53 6.54 -1.02 2.77
N GLY A 54 5.23 -1.25 2.69
CA GLY A 54 4.22 -0.28 3.13
C GLY A 54 2.99 -0.97 3.71
N VAL A 55 2.45 -0.40 4.78
CA VAL A 55 1.17 -0.80 5.39
C VAL A 55 0.23 0.40 5.31
N TYR A 56 -1.02 0.15 4.90
CA TYR A 56 -2.01 1.18 4.62
C TYR A 56 -3.26 0.85 5.40
N ASP A 57 -3.59 1.68 6.40
CA ASP A 57 -4.82 1.57 7.19
C ASP A 57 -5.93 2.36 6.50
N GLY A 58 -6.94 1.65 6.00
CA GLY A 58 -8.08 2.24 5.33
C GLY A 58 -9.15 2.71 6.32
N HIS A 59 -9.78 3.86 6.05
CA HIS A 59 -10.90 4.34 6.83
C HIS A 59 -12.02 4.86 5.95
N GLY A 60 -13.21 4.29 6.09
CA GLY A 60 -14.37 4.65 5.26
C GLY A 60 -14.37 3.94 3.89
N GLY A 61 -13.65 2.82 3.81
CA GLY A 61 -13.53 1.99 2.60
C GLY A 61 -12.08 1.60 2.30
N LYS A 62 -11.91 0.39 1.76
CA LYS A 62 -10.60 -0.21 1.44
C LYS A 62 -9.93 0.32 0.17
N VAL A 63 -10.66 1.07 -0.67
CA VAL A 63 -10.27 1.34 -2.07
C VAL A 63 -9.00 2.19 -2.14
N VAL A 64 -8.88 3.23 -1.31
CA VAL A 64 -7.68 4.09 -1.29
C VAL A 64 -6.46 3.35 -0.72
N ALA A 65 -6.63 2.57 0.36
CA ALA A 65 -5.55 1.75 0.91
C ALA A 65 -5.00 0.76 -0.14
N LYS A 66 -5.89 0.07 -0.86
CA LYS A 66 -5.51 -0.79 -2.01
C LYS A 66 -4.81 0.00 -3.11
N PHE A 67 -5.32 1.15 -3.50
CA PHE A 67 -4.70 2.00 -4.51
C PHE A 67 -3.28 2.41 -4.11
N CYS A 68 -3.08 2.82 -2.86
CA CYS A 68 -1.77 3.16 -2.32
C CYS A 68 -0.80 1.97 -2.34
N SER A 69 -1.25 0.78 -1.91
CA SER A 69 -0.42 -0.43 -1.95
C SER A 69 0.06 -0.80 -3.35
N LYS A 70 -0.78 -0.55 -4.36
CA LYS A 70 -0.48 -0.88 -5.76
C LYS A 70 0.44 0.11 -6.45
N PHE A 71 0.38 1.41 -6.09
CA PHE A 71 0.98 2.45 -6.93
C PHE A 71 1.95 3.39 -6.22
N LEU A 72 1.94 3.51 -4.88
CA LEU A 72 2.78 4.49 -4.18
C LEU A 72 4.27 4.27 -4.48
N HIS A 73 4.75 3.02 -4.33
CA HIS A 73 6.14 2.65 -4.60
C HIS A 73 6.58 2.99 -6.04
N GLN A 74 5.67 2.88 -7.01
CA GLN A 74 5.94 3.28 -8.40
C GLN A 74 6.06 4.80 -8.55
N GLN A 75 5.31 5.59 -7.77
CA GLN A 75 5.43 7.06 -7.80
C GLN A 75 6.73 7.53 -7.15
N VAL A 76 7.18 6.85 -6.08
CA VAL A 76 8.50 7.08 -5.48
C VAL A 76 9.60 6.84 -6.52
N LEU A 77 9.59 5.67 -7.17
CA LEU A 77 10.62 5.33 -8.16
C LEU A 77 10.65 6.26 -9.38
N LYS A 78 9.48 6.78 -9.81
CA LYS A 78 9.36 7.65 -10.98
C LYS A 78 9.77 9.12 -10.72
N ASN A 79 9.94 9.51 -9.46
CA ASN A 79 10.26 10.90 -9.14
C ASN A 79 11.71 11.24 -9.49
N GLU A 80 11.95 12.41 -10.07
CA GLU A 80 13.29 12.93 -10.35
C GLU A 80 14.20 12.98 -9.11
N ALA A 81 13.63 13.26 -7.93
CA ALA A 81 14.38 13.31 -6.67
C ALA A 81 14.94 11.93 -6.31
N TYR A 82 14.24 10.85 -6.66
CA TYR A 82 14.73 9.49 -6.43
C TYR A 82 15.98 9.22 -7.26
N ALA A 83 15.95 9.60 -8.55
CA ALA A 83 17.09 9.46 -9.46
C ALA A 83 18.29 10.32 -9.01
N ALA A 84 18.05 11.44 -8.34
CA ALA A 84 19.08 12.28 -7.74
C ALA A 84 19.60 11.77 -6.38
N GLY A 85 19.06 10.65 -5.86
CA GLY A 85 19.41 10.10 -4.55
C GLY A 85 18.69 10.75 -3.36
N ASP A 86 17.83 11.74 -3.59
CA ASP A 86 16.98 12.36 -2.57
C ASP A 86 15.67 11.58 -2.38
N ILE A 87 15.78 10.47 -1.66
CA ILE A 87 14.65 9.58 -1.35
C ILE A 87 13.59 10.31 -0.53
N GLY A 88 13.99 11.19 0.40
CA GLY A 88 13.06 11.91 1.28
C GLY A 88 12.09 12.79 0.48
N THR A 89 12.63 13.63 -0.41
CA THR A 89 11.82 14.46 -1.31
C THR A 89 11.00 13.61 -2.28
N SER A 90 11.56 12.51 -2.78
CA SER A 90 10.83 11.59 -3.67
C SER A 90 9.57 11.03 -2.99
N VAL A 91 9.71 10.51 -1.77
CA VAL A 91 8.59 9.99 -1.00
C VAL A 91 7.57 11.08 -0.74
N GLN A 92 7.99 12.26 -0.28
CA GLN A 92 7.08 13.39 -0.04
C GLN A 92 6.27 13.75 -1.30
N LYS A 93 6.95 13.94 -2.45
CA LYS A 93 6.30 14.25 -3.73
C LYS A 93 5.39 13.11 -4.21
N ALA A 94 5.75 11.85 -3.96
CA ALA A 94 4.94 10.69 -4.32
C ALA A 94 3.60 10.67 -3.57
N PHE A 95 3.57 11.04 -2.28
CA PHE A 95 2.32 11.16 -1.53
C PHE A 95 1.37 12.20 -2.12
N PHE A 96 1.87 13.41 -2.43
CA PHE A 96 1.07 14.43 -3.10
C PHE A 96 0.56 13.95 -4.47
N ARG A 97 1.43 13.29 -5.24
CA ARG A 97 1.07 12.75 -6.55
C ARG A 97 -0.04 11.69 -6.47
N MET A 98 -0.03 10.87 -5.43
CA MET A 98 -1.07 9.85 -5.21
C MET A 98 -2.44 10.49 -4.94
N ASP A 99 -2.48 11.54 -4.11
CA ASP A 99 -3.71 12.29 -3.83
C ASP A 99 -4.25 13.00 -5.09
N GLU A 100 -3.37 13.62 -5.88
CA GLU A 100 -3.75 14.17 -7.19
C GLU A 100 -4.34 13.13 -8.14
N ARG A 101 -3.72 11.94 -8.22
CA ARG A 101 -4.15 10.87 -9.12
C ARG A 101 -5.56 10.40 -8.79
N ILE A 102 -5.87 10.22 -7.51
CA ILE A 102 -7.18 9.76 -7.03
C ILE A 102 -8.30 10.73 -7.43
N ARG A 103 -8.01 12.03 -7.49
CA ARG A 103 -9.01 13.05 -7.88
C ARG A 103 -9.29 13.10 -9.38
N GLY A 104 -8.40 12.57 -10.22
CA GLY A 104 -8.52 12.63 -11.68
C GLY A 104 -9.43 11.54 -12.28
N PRO A 105 -9.99 11.73 -13.50
CA PRO A 105 -10.86 10.75 -14.16
C PRO A 105 -10.21 9.38 -14.42
N ARG A 106 -8.88 9.35 -14.52
CA ARG A 106 -8.11 8.10 -14.61
C ARG A 106 -8.00 7.40 -13.25
N GLY A 107 -7.83 8.17 -12.17
CA GLY A 107 -7.86 7.64 -10.80
C GLY A 107 -9.17 6.97 -10.49
N TRP A 108 -10.29 7.63 -10.79
CA TRP A 108 -11.63 7.04 -10.59
C TRP A 108 -11.79 5.68 -11.28
N ARG A 109 -11.36 5.54 -12.53
CA ARG A 109 -11.38 4.23 -13.23
C ARG A 109 -10.46 3.20 -12.57
N GLU A 110 -9.29 3.62 -12.09
CA GLU A 110 -8.37 2.73 -11.36
C GLU A 110 -8.92 2.34 -9.98
N LEU A 111 -9.73 3.19 -9.34
CA LEU A 111 -10.39 2.94 -8.06
C LEU A 111 -11.62 2.03 -8.21
N GLU A 112 -12.44 2.23 -9.25
CA GLU A 112 -13.60 1.36 -9.55
C GLU A 112 -13.21 -0.10 -9.81
N ALA A 113 -11.97 -0.33 -10.24
CA ALA A 113 -11.43 -1.67 -10.49
C ALA A 113 -10.84 -2.38 -9.25
N LEU A 114 -10.89 -1.77 -8.05
CA LEU A 114 -10.24 -2.26 -6.81
C LEU A 114 -11.23 -2.63 -5.69
#